data_AF-A0A4Y2RBD1-F1
#
_entry.id   AF-A0A4Y2RBD1-F1
#
_cell.length_a   1.000
_cell.length_b   1.000
_cell.length_c   1.000
_cell.angle_alpha   90.00
_cell.angle_beta   90.00
_cell.angle_gamma   90.00
#
_symmetry.space_group_name_H-M   'P 1'
#
loop_
_entity.id
_entity.type
_entity.pdbx_description
1 polymer ?
#
loop_
_entity_poly.entity_id
_entity_poly.type
_entity_poly.pdbx_seq_one_letter_code
_entity_poly.pdbx_strand_id
1 'polypeptide(L)'
;MQTQHYLQQQRIRHENLRASDWLHLKADIGKMNVICKYCRAKKFKCETLGMCCSNGKVKLPSLDQPPEPLYSLISGVALESTHFLQNIRKYNACFQLTSFGTTTVDREEGFMPIFNRQGQIYHRIGSLLPFKDRTPQFL
;
A
#
# COMPACT_ATOMS: atom_id res chain seq x y z
N MET A 1 35.52 13.67 -35.54
CA MET A 1 35.37 12.19 -35.42
C MET A 1 35.53 11.64 -33.99
N GLN A 2 36.20 12.33 -33.04
CA GLN A 2 36.48 11.75 -31.71
C GLN A 2 35.34 11.88 -30.67
N THR A 3 34.40 12.82 -30.85
CA THR A 3 33.36 13.15 -29.85
C THR A 3 32.22 12.12 -29.80
N GLN A 4 31.83 11.56 -30.95
CA GLN A 4 30.78 10.53 -31.00
C GLN A 4 31.23 9.21 -30.37
N HIS A 5 32.51 8.84 -30.56
CA HIS A 5 33.10 7.65 -29.96
C HIS A 5 33.16 7.74 -28.43
N TYR A 6 33.48 8.93 -27.90
CA TYR A 6 33.49 9.20 -26.45
C TYR A 6 32.09 9.10 -25.82
N LEU A 7 31.07 9.67 -26.46
CA LEU A 7 29.67 9.58 -25.99
C LEU A 7 29.14 8.14 -26.06
N GLN A 8 29.54 7.37 -27.07
CA GLN A 8 29.16 5.96 -27.21
C GLN A 8 29.83 5.09 -26.13
N GLN A 9 31.10 5.35 -25.81
CA GLN A 9 31.79 4.72 -24.68
C GLN A 9 31.17 5.08 -23.32
N GLN A 10 30.73 6.32 -23.12
CA GLN A 10 30.02 6.73 -21.91
C GLN A 10 28.65 6.05 -21.78
N ARG A 11 27.90 5.88 -22.87
CA ARG A 11 26.62 5.16 -22.89
C ARG A 11 26.78 3.68 -22.52
N ILE A 12 27.77 3.01 -23.11
CA ILE A 12 28.10 1.60 -22.81
C ILE A 12 28.52 1.45 -21.33
N ARG A 13 29.32 2.39 -20.80
CA ARG A 13 29.74 2.39 -19.39
C ARG A 13 28.54 2.60 -18.46
N HIS A 14 27.58 3.45 -18.82
CA HIS A 14 26.36 3.72 -18.04
C HIS A 14 25.32 2.57 -18.13
N GLU A 15 25.26 1.86 -19.26
CA GLU A 15 24.45 0.64 -19.42
C GLU A 15 25.05 -0.54 -18.63
N ASN A 16 26.38 -0.71 -18.65
CA ASN A 16 27.06 -1.74 -17.87
C ASN A 16 26.96 -1.50 -16.35
N LEU A 17 26.99 -0.24 -15.89
CA LEU A 17 26.72 0.12 -14.48
C LEU A 17 25.27 -0.19 -14.08
N ARG A 18 24.29 0.03 -14.98
CA ARG A 18 22.90 -0.38 -14.73
C ARG A 18 22.72 -1.90 -14.74
N ALA A 19 23.52 -2.64 -15.51
CA ALA A 19 23.43 -4.09 -15.58
C ALA A 19 23.99 -4.80 -14.32
N SER A 20 24.97 -4.22 -13.64
CA SER A 20 25.54 -4.78 -12.40
C SER A 20 24.66 -4.60 -11.16
N ASP A 21 23.69 -3.68 -11.18
CA ASP A 21 22.83 -3.35 -10.03
C ASP A 21 21.57 -4.23 -9.91
N TRP A 22 21.28 -5.10 -10.89
CA TRP A 22 20.09 -5.98 -10.89
C TRP A 22 20.34 -7.41 -10.42
N LEU A 23 21.55 -7.76 -9.96
CA LEU A 23 21.71 -8.93 -9.10
C LEU A 23 21.22 -8.55 -7.70
N HIS A 24 19.91 -8.39 -7.54
CA HIS A 24 19.27 -8.48 -6.25
C HIS A 24 19.59 -9.88 -5.72
N LEU A 25 20.66 -9.99 -4.93
CA LEU A 25 20.93 -11.15 -4.10
C LEU A 25 19.64 -11.40 -3.35
N LYS A 26 18.98 -12.50 -3.69
CA LYS A 26 17.64 -12.82 -3.22
C LYS A 26 17.74 -12.99 -1.70
N ALA A 27 17.52 -11.90 -0.96
CA ALA A 27 17.65 -11.88 0.47
C ALA A 27 16.51 -12.72 1.04
N ASP A 28 16.84 -13.94 1.48
CA ASP A 28 15.90 -14.83 2.15
C ASP A 28 15.91 -14.52 3.65
N ILE A 29 14.84 -13.89 4.13
CA ILE A 29 14.63 -13.56 5.55
C ILE A 29 14.16 -14.80 6.33
N GLY A 30 13.86 -15.90 5.64
CA GLY A 30 13.38 -17.15 6.20
C GLY A 30 11.89 -17.13 6.56
N LYS A 31 11.42 -18.20 7.20
CA LYS A 31 10.01 -18.34 7.61
C LYS A 31 9.71 -17.52 8.87
N MET A 32 8.54 -16.90 8.91
CA MET A 32 8.02 -16.19 10.09
C MET A 32 7.32 -17.17 11.04
N ASN A 33 8.09 -18.02 11.70
CA ASN A 33 7.58 -19.12 12.54
C ASN A 33 8.08 -19.09 13.99
N VAL A 34 8.87 -18.10 14.38
CA VAL A 34 9.29 -17.93 15.78
C VAL A 34 8.16 -17.24 16.55
N ILE A 35 7.64 -17.85 17.60
CA ILE A 35 6.51 -17.29 18.36
C ILE A 35 7.04 -16.55 19.58
N CYS A 36 6.62 -15.30 19.76
CA CYS A 36 6.95 -14.52 20.97
C CYS A 36 6.27 -15.11 22.21
N LYS A 37 7.03 -15.33 23.28
CA LYS A 37 6.51 -15.86 24.55
C LYS A 37 5.54 -14.93 25.30
N TYR A 38 5.59 -13.62 25.04
CA TYR A 38 4.75 -12.64 25.73
C TYR A 38 3.45 -12.33 24.98
N CYS A 39 3.52 -12.00 23.68
CA CYS A 39 2.37 -11.57 22.88
C CYS A 39 1.92 -12.58 21.82
N ARG A 40 2.58 -13.73 21.69
CA ARG A 40 2.30 -14.76 20.66
C ARG A 40 2.43 -14.31 19.20
N ALA A 41 2.94 -13.10 18.95
CA ALA A 41 3.25 -12.65 17.61
C ALA A 41 4.27 -13.58 16.93
N LYS A 42 4.07 -13.86 15.64
CA LYS A 42 5.02 -14.57 14.80
C LYS A 42 6.15 -13.62 14.39
N LYS A 43 7.37 -14.13 14.40
CA LYS A 43 8.61 -13.41 14.16
C LYS A 43 9.48 -14.17 13.17
N PHE A 44 10.37 -13.45 12.49
CA PHE A 44 11.47 -14.07 11.77
C PHE A 44 12.59 -14.46 12.73
N LYS A 45 13.39 -15.47 12.36
CA LYS A 45 14.46 -16.03 13.20
C LYS A 45 15.47 -14.97 13.67
N CYS A 46 15.80 -14.02 12.81
CA CYS A 46 16.84 -13.01 13.07
C CYS A 46 16.27 -11.67 13.59
N GLU A 47 14.98 -11.58 13.89
CA GLU A 47 14.41 -10.35 14.46
C GLU A 47 14.80 -10.16 15.92
N THR A 48 15.16 -8.93 16.27
CA THR A 48 15.48 -8.56 17.65
C THR A 48 14.30 -8.84 18.59
N LEU A 49 14.58 -9.10 19.88
CA LEU A 49 13.55 -9.42 20.88
C LEU A 49 12.51 -8.30 21.04
N GLY A 50 12.86 -7.06 20.68
CA GLY A 50 12.00 -5.89 20.79
C GLY A 50 10.95 -5.73 19.70
N MET A 51 11.10 -6.38 18.53
CA MET A 51 10.30 -6.07 17.32
C MET A 51 8.78 -6.25 17.45
N CYS A 52 8.30 -7.04 18.42
CA CYS A 52 6.87 -7.32 18.57
C CYS A 52 6.22 -6.58 19.75
N CYS A 53 6.75 -6.77 20.97
CA CYS A 53 6.18 -6.25 22.21
C CYS A 53 7.23 -5.58 23.11
N SER A 54 8.35 -5.13 22.51
CA SER A 54 9.49 -4.58 23.26
C SER A 54 9.97 -5.53 24.38
N ASN A 55 10.10 -6.82 24.07
CA ASN A 55 10.47 -7.87 25.02
C ASN A 55 9.52 -7.98 26.24
N GLY A 56 8.22 -7.83 26.03
CA GLY A 56 7.19 -7.95 27.07
C GLY A 56 6.83 -6.65 27.79
N LYS A 57 7.48 -5.53 27.44
CA LYS A 57 7.17 -4.21 28.02
C LYS A 57 5.85 -3.63 27.51
N VAL A 58 5.42 -4.03 26.30
CA VAL A 58 4.17 -3.58 25.69
C VAL A 58 3.15 -4.73 25.72
N LYS A 59 2.01 -4.51 26.36
CA LYS A 59 0.86 -5.42 26.31
C LYS A 59 -0.16 -4.85 25.33
N LEU A 60 -0.28 -5.48 24.17
CA LEU A 60 -1.31 -5.11 23.19
C LEU A 60 -2.66 -5.65 23.67
N PRO A 61 -3.75 -4.86 23.53
CA PRO A 61 -5.10 -5.38 23.74
C PRO A 61 -5.40 -6.48 22.72
N SER A 62 -6.29 -7.40 23.08
CA SER A 62 -6.82 -8.36 22.12
C SER A 62 -7.61 -7.61 21.05
N LEU A 63 -7.50 -8.07 19.80
CA LEU A 63 -8.33 -7.55 18.73
C LEU A 63 -9.76 -8.05 18.91
N ASP A 64 -10.71 -7.13 18.83
CA ASP A 64 -12.13 -7.49 18.77
C ASP A 64 -12.42 -8.20 17.45
N GLN A 65 -13.46 -9.04 17.47
CA GLN A 65 -13.92 -9.68 16.25
C GLN A 65 -14.46 -8.61 15.29
N PRO A 66 -14.07 -8.64 14.00
CA PRO A 66 -14.64 -7.76 13.00
C PRO A 66 -16.17 -7.92 12.91
N PRO A 67 -16.92 -6.85 12.58
CA PRO A 67 -18.35 -6.95 12.31
C PRO A 67 -18.61 -7.72 11.00
N GLU A 68 -19.81 -8.30 10.87
CA GLU A 68 -20.23 -8.89 9.59
C GLU A 68 -20.56 -7.81 8.55
N PRO A 69 -20.29 -8.05 7.25
CA PRO A 69 -19.85 -9.32 6.62
C PRO A 69 -18.33 -9.57 6.64
N LEU A 70 -17.53 -8.69 7.27
CA LEU A 70 -16.06 -8.76 7.19
C LEU A 70 -15.52 -10.00 7.86
N TYR A 71 -16.07 -10.40 9.01
CA TYR A 71 -15.64 -11.61 9.71
C TYR A 71 -15.77 -12.86 8.83
N SER A 72 -16.94 -13.07 8.23
CA SER A 72 -17.17 -14.19 7.32
C SER A 72 -16.20 -14.18 6.14
N LEU A 73 -15.93 -13.00 5.55
CA LEU A 73 -14.99 -12.85 4.43
C LEU A 73 -13.53 -13.15 4.80
N ILE A 74 -13.08 -12.88 6.03
CA ILE A 74 -11.68 -13.10 6.43
C ILE A 74 -11.44 -14.38 7.24
N SER A 75 -12.50 -15.12 7.57
CA SER A 75 -12.44 -16.32 8.41
C SER A 75 -11.57 -17.46 7.84
N GLY A 76 -11.45 -17.54 6.52
CA GLY A 76 -10.77 -18.62 5.79
C GLY A 76 -11.56 -19.93 5.74
N VAL A 77 -12.81 -19.95 6.22
CA VAL A 77 -13.60 -21.20 6.36
C VAL A 77 -14.50 -21.44 5.15
N ALA A 78 -15.20 -20.40 4.68
CA ALA A 78 -16.12 -20.50 3.56
C ALA A 78 -15.39 -20.42 2.20
N LEU A 79 -16.02 -20.94 1.13
CA LEU A 79 -15.53 -20.80 -0.24
C LEU A 79 -15.38 -19.31 -0.62
N GLU A 80 -16.37 -18.49 -0.25
CA GLU A 80 -16.35 -17.04 -0.46
C GLU A 80 -15.18 -16.38 0.27
N SER A 81 -14.90 -16.81 1.50
CA SER A 81 -13.75 -16.30 2.26
C SER A 81 -12.42 -16.65 1.59
N THR A 82 -12.28 -17.87 1.10
CA THR A 82 -11.08 -18.30 0.38
C THR A 82 -10.88 -17.47 -0.89
N HIS A 83 -11.95 -17.29 -1.68
CA HIS A 83 -11.93 -16.45 -2.87
C HIS A 83 -11.57 -15.00 -2.55
N PHE A 84 -12.16 -14.45 -1.48
CA PHE A 84 -11.89 -13.10 -0.99
C PHE A 84 -10.41 -12.94 -0.60
N LEU A 85 -9.88 -13.82 0.24
CA LEU A 85 -8.48 -13.76 0.69
C LEU A 85 -7.47 -13.90 -0.47
N GLN A 86 -7.75 -14.76 -1.45
CA GLN A 86 -6.92 -14.90 -2.65
C GLN A 86 -6.92 -13.64 -3.52
N ASN A 87 -8.02 -12.89 -3.54
CA ASN A 87 -8.20 -11.70 -4.37
C ASN A 87 -8.22 -10.39 -3.56
N ILE A 88 -7.87 -10.40 -2.27
CA ILE A 88 -8.07 -9.25 -1.36
C ILE A 88 -7.41 -7.97 -1.86
N ARG A 89 -6.25 -8.09 -2.53
CA ARG A 89 -5.57 -6.94 -3.15
C ARG A 89 -6.38 -6.33 -4.28
N LYS A 90 -7.05 -7.15 -5.11
CA LYS A 90 -7.91 -6.67 -6.19
C LYS A 90 -9.14 -5.98 -5.62
N TYR A 91 -9.79 -6.58 -4.61
CA TYR A 91 -10.89 -5.94 -3.90
C TYR A 91 -10.47 -4.59 -3.34
N ASN A 92 -9.39 -4.54 -2.55
CA ASN A 92 -8.89 -3.29 -1.98
C ASN A 92 -8.53 -2.25 -3.06
N ALA A 93 -7.95 -2.67 -4.19
CA ALA A 93 -7.64 -1.78 -5.31
C ALA A 93 -8.91 -1.24 -6.00
N CYS A 94 -9.94 -2.06 -6.18
CA CYS A 94 -11.23 -1.61 -6.71
C CYS A 94 -11.92 -0.61 -5.79
N PHE A 95 -11.69 -0.68 -4.48
CA PHE A 95 -12.19 0.28 -3.50
C PHE A 95 -11.21 1.44 -3.23
N GLN A 96 -10.04 1.49 -3.87
CA GLN A 96 -9.15 2.66 -3.90
C GLN A 96 -9.66 3.72 -4.89
N LEU A 97 -10.97 3.98 -4.89
CA LEU A 97 -11.55 5.06 -5.68
C LEU A 97 -11.24 6.37 -4.98
N THR A 98 -10.30 7.11 -5.55
CA THR A 98 -10.10 8.52 -5.24
C THR A 98 -10.97 9.32 -6.20
N SER A 99 -12.09 9.88 -5.72
CA SER A 99 -12.73 10.97 -6.42
C SER A 99 -11.89 12.24 -6.29
N PHE A 100 -12.01 13.14 -7.26
CA PHE A 100 -11.54 14.51 -7.10
C PHE A 100 -12.75 15.41 -6.94
N GLY A 101 -12.98 15.92 -5.72
CA GLY A 101 -13.86 17.06 -5.54
C GLY A 101 -13.21 18.33 -6.08
N THR A 102 -13.91 19.05 -6.96
CA THR A 102 -13.57 20.45 -7.29
C THR A 102 -14.79 21.33 -7.06
N THR A 103 -14.57 22.48 -6.44
CA THR A 103 -15.61 23.47 -6.16
C THR A 103 -15.84 24.40 -7.35
N THR A 104 -14.84 24.51 -8.25
CA THR A 104 -14.85 25.37 -9.43
C THR A 104 -14.51 24.54 -10.65
N VAL A 105 -15.48 24.43 -11.56
CA VAL A 105 -15.27 23.93 -12.91
C VAL A 105 -15.57 25.11 -13.83
N ASP A 106 -14.56 25.66 -14.49
CA ASP A 106 -14.79 26.63 -15.55
C ASP A 106 -15.47 25.90 -16.70
N ARG A 107 -16.79 26.10 -16.79
CA ARG A 107 -17.63 25.54 -17.86
C ARG A 107 -17.81 26.61 -18.90
N GLU A 108 -16.95 26.61 -19.91
CA GLU A 108 -17.21 27.36 -21.14
C GLU A 108 -18.23 26.59 -21.99
N GLU A 109 -19.24 27.29 -22.52
CA GLU A 109 -20.24 26.67 -23.40
C GLU A 109 -19.58 26.14 -24.69
N GLY A 110 -19.83 24.87 -25.00
CA GLY A 110 -19.26 24.21 -26.18
C GLY A 110 -17.88 23.58 -25.98
N PHE A 111 -17.29 23.68 -24.79
CA PHE A 111 -16.00 23.05 -24.48
C PHE A 111 -16.12 21.96 -23.41
N MET A 112 -15.33 20.90 -23.54
CA MET A 112 -15.22 19.88 -22.49
C MET A 112 -14.47 20.48 -21.30
N PRO A 113 -15.04 20.54 -20.09
CA PRO A 113 -14.37 21.20 -18.97
C PRO A 113 -13.05 20.52 -18.63
N ILE A 114 -11.94 21.25 -18.74
CA ILE A 114 -10.60 20.76 -18.40
C ILE A 114 -10.26 21.25 -17.00
N PHE A 115 -10.12 20.33 -16.06
CA PHE A 115 -9.60 20.63 -14.73
C PHE A 115 -8.08 20.42 -14.70
N ASN A 116 -7.32 21.51 -14.62
CA ASN A 116 -5.86 21.48 -14.53
C ASN A 116 -5.39 21.64 -13.08
N ARG A 117 -4.67 20.64 -12.55
CA ARG A 117 -4.04 20.71 -11.22
C ARG A 117 -2.52 20.61 -11.34
N GLN A 118 -1.80 21.58 -10.79
CA GLN A 118 -0.33 21.54 -10.70
C GLN A 118 0.12 21.01 -9.32
N GLY A 119 1.11 20.12 -9.29
CA GLY A 119 1.70 19.55 -8.07
C GLY A 119 1.44 18.05 -7.86
N GLN A 120 1.89 17.52 -6.71
CA GLN A 120 1.62 16.14 -6.32
C GLN A 120 0.22 15.98 -5.72
N ILE A 121 -0.47 14.91 -6.12
CA ILE A 121 -1.78 14.56 -5.58
C ILE A 121 -1.57 13.58 -4.44
N TYR A 122 -2.12 13.93 -3.27
CA TYR A 122 -2.16 13.02 -2.12
C TYR A 122 -3.60 12.63 -1.82
N HIS A 123 -3.82 11.34 -1.57
CA HIS A 123 -5.10 10.84 -1.08
C HIS A 123 -5.19 11.12 0.43
N ARG A 124 -6.08 12.02 0.82
CA ARG A 124 -6.41 12.26 2.23
C ARG A 124 -7.71 11.53 2.53
N ILE A 125 -7.63 10.41 3.26
CA ILE A 125 -8.84 9.75 3.78
C ILE A 125 -9.57 10.75 4.69
N GLY A 126 -10.80 11.09 4.30
CA GLY A 126 -11.72 11.86 5.14
C GLY A 126 -12.28 11.02 6.29
N SER A 127 -13.06 11.65 7.16
CA SER A 127 -13.83 10.92 8.17
C SER A 127 -14.77 9.91 7.49
N LEU A 128 -14.79 8.67 7.98
CA LEU A 128 -15.70 7.63 7.48
C LEU A 128 -17.18 7.96 7.75
N LEU A 129 -17.43 8.86 8.70
CA LEU A 129 -18.76 9.33 9.06
C LEU A 129 -18.88 10.83 8.74
N PRO A 130 -20.00 11.30 8.17
CA PRO A 130 -20.25 12.72 8.01
C PRO A 130 -20.32 13.39 9.38
N PHE A 131 -19.98 14.69 9.43
CA PHE A 131 -20.29 15.51 10.60
C PHE A 131 -21.80 15.55 10.83
N LYS A 132 -22.23 15.65 12.09
CA LYS A 132 -23.65 15.86 12.42
C LYS A 132 -24.18 17.01 11.57
N ASP A 133 -25.32 16.77 10.91
CA ASP A 133 -26.03 17.71 10.04
C ASP A 133 -25.38 18.01 8.67
N ARG A 134 -24.38 17.22 8.24
CA ARG A 134 -23.86 17.27 6.86
C ARG A 134 -24.24 16.03 6.08
N THR A 135 -24.53 16.21 4.80
CA THR A 135 -24.68 15.09 3.87
C THR A 135 -23.32 14.43 3.63
N PRO A 136 -23.28 13.10 3.42
CA PRO A 136 -22.06 12.42 3.01
C PRO A 136 -21.48 13.07 1.75
N GLN A 137 -20.21 13.47 1.80
CA GLN A 137 -19.47 13.98 0.65
C GLN A 137 -18.18 13.18 0.52
N PHE A 138 -17.88 12.74 -0.70
CA PHE A 138 -16.57 12.22 -1.05
C PHE A 138 -15.63 13.41 -1.25
N LEU A 139 -14.41 13.32 -0.71
CA LEU A 139 -13.35 14.30 -0.95
C LEU A 139 -12.81 14.19 -2.39
#